data_AF-A0A9E3K2A7-F1
#
_entry.id   AF-A0A9E3K2A7-F1
#
_cell.length_a   1.000
_cell.length_b   1.000
_cell.length_c   1.000
_cell.angle_alpha   90.00
_cell.angle_beta   90.00
_cell.angle_gamma   90.00
#
_symmetry.space_group_name_H-M   'P 1'
#
loop_
_entity.id
_entity.type
_entity.pdbx_description
1 polymer ?
#
loop_
_entity_poly.entity_id
_entity_poly.type
_entity_poly.pdbx_seq_one_letter_code
_entity_poly.pdbx_strand_id
1 'polypeptide(L)'
;MTTVRKGQAPAKLTRDEFHAVFARDFYDPAYQAVAKELAAVEEVAWKAYVDSHKAPVTVKAGPGFVAPDYDLSIEWKETHDRLLAAEARQKDPATPTRILLINGAARNDGSCPGEISKTWRLAKLCEEVLAAEGVQTDLLDLSRIISDYDRHIHPCKGCVSTAMPLCHWPCSCYPNHSLNQENDWMNEIYERWVAAHGIIILTPTYWYQSPAILKLMIDRLVCADGGNPDPTSTHGKKAEEAKALEKDWPYPKHLAGRVYGLVVHGDVAGIESTRRSLSDWLDWMGLVDAGPTALLDRYVGYYESYADSHDTLDRDTAFQEEVRNVARAVAAAVAAVRSGKLLQPDRRLADPRPK
;
A
#
# COMPACT_ATOMS: atom_id res chain seq x y z
N MET A 1 27.19 10.13 19.15
CA MET A 1 26.91 9.55 17.81
C MET A 1 26.30 8.19 18.01
N THR A 2 25.21 7.87 17.30
CA THR A 2 24.58 6.56 17.33
C THR A 2 25.36 5.59 16.45
N THR A 3 25.70 4.40 16.96
CA THR A 3 26.43 3.38 16.21
C THR A 3 25.50 2.61 15.27
N VAL A 4 25.88 2.47 14.00
CA VAL A 4 25.19 1.60 13.03
C VAL A 4 25.72 0.18 13.17
N ARG A 5 24.82 -0.81 13.22
CA ARG A 5 25.15 -2.23 13.32
C ARG A 5 25.14 -2.86 11.92
N LYS A 6 26.14 -3.71 11.62
CA LYS A 6 26.33 -4.38 10.32
C LYS A 6 26.68 -5.86 10.56
N GLY A 7 26.51 -6.71 9.54
CA GLY A 7 26.96 -8.12 9.56
C GLY A 7 25.87 -9.19 9.33
N GLN A 8 24.61 -8.80 9.14
CA GLN A 8 23.51 -9.76 8.90
C GLN A 8 23.41 -10.23 7.44
N ALA A 9 23.73 -9.35 6.48
CA ALA A 9 23.59 -9.68 5.06
C ALA A 9 24.71 -10.64 4.63
N PRO A 10 24.39 -11.70 3.84
CA PRO A 10 25.42 -12.54 3.24
C PRO A 10 26.24 -11.77 2.20
N ALA A 11 27.34 -12.38 1.75
CA ALA A 11 28.07 -11.88 0.58
C ALA A 11 27.17 -11.91 -0.68
N LYS A 12 27.52 -11.13 -1.70
CA LYS A 12 26.88 -11.24 -3.01
C LYS A 12 27.09 -12.63 -3.59
N LEU A 13 26.14 -13.06 -4.42
CA LEU A 13 26.25 -14.30 -5.18
C LEU A 13 27.54 -14.29 -6.00
N THR A 14 28.17 -15.45 -6.11
CA THR A 14 29.22 -15.69 -7.11
C THR A 14 28.63 -15.68 -8.52
N ARG A 15 29.50 -15.62 -9.55
CA ARG A 15 29.06 -15.60 -10.96
C ARG A 15 28.21 -16.83 -11.31
N ASP A 16 28.60 -18.01 -10.84
CA ASP A 16 27.90 -19.27 -11.11
C ASP A 16 26.57 -19.37 -10.36
N GLU A 17 26.51 -18.91 -9.11
CA GLU A 17 25.25 -18.85 -8.35
C GLU A 17 24.26 -17.87 -8.98
N PHE A 18 24.73 -16.72 -9.46
CA PHE A 18 23.89 -15.75 -10.18
C PHE A 18 23.34 -16.36 -11.48
N HIS A 19 24.18 -17.04 -12.27
CA HIS A 19 23.74 -17.75 -13.47
C HIS A 19 22.61 -18.73 -13.15
N ALA A 20 22.80 -19.55 -12.11
CA ALA A 20 21.82 -20.54 -11.71
C ALA A 20 20.49 -19.96 -11.22
N VAL A 21 20.46 -18.69 -10.78
CA VAL A 21 19.23 -17.97 -10.45
C VAL A 21 18.63 -17.34 -11.71
N PHE A 22 19.41 -16.58 -12.48
CA PHE A 22 18.96 -15.91 -13.69
C PHE A 22 18.37 -16.87 -14.72
N ALA A 23 19.00 -18.03 -14.93
CA ALA A 23 18.55 -19.01 -15.91
C ALA A 23 17.18 -19.65 -15.57
N ARG A 24 16.70 -19.54 -14.32
CA ARG A 24 15.40 -20.12 -13.92
C ARG A 24 14.22 -19.47 -14.63
N ASP A 25 14.31 -18.17 -14.88
CA ASP A 25 13.26 -17.42 -15.56
C ASP A 25 13.16 -17.78 -17.06
N PHE A 26 14.22 -18.40 -17.60
CA PHE A 26 14.36 -18.78 -19.00
C PHE A 26 14.44 -20.31 -19.20
N TYR A 27 13.84 -21.10 -18.30
CA TYR A 27 13.92 -22.56 -18.34
C TYR A 27 13.21 -23.20 -19.56
N ASP A 28 12.21 -22.54 -20.13
CA ASP A 28 11.44 -23.08 -21.25
C ASP A 28 12.35 -23.37 -22.47
N PRO A 29 12.25 -24.55 -23.11
CA PRO A 29 13.05 -24.90 -24.28
C PRO A 29 12.97 -23.89 -25.44
N ALA A 30 11.91 -23.09 -25.54
CA ALA A 30 11.79 -22.03 -26.54
C ALA A 30 12.95 -21.02 -26.48
N TYR A 31 13.52 -20.78 -25.29
CA TYR A 31 14.65 -19.87 -25.11
C TYR A 31 15.97 -20.39 -25.71
N GLN A 32 16.06 -21.68 -26.06
CA GLN A 32 17.25 -22.24 -26.73
C GLN A 32 17.51 -21.58 -28.09
N ALA A 33 16.46 -21.13 -28.78
CA ALA A 33 16.58 -20.44 -30.06
C ALA A 33 17.32 -19.09 -29.95
N VAL A 34 17.41 -18.51 -28.75
CA VAL A 34 18.01 -17.20 -28.46
C VAL A 34 19.07 -17.27 -27.34
N ALA A 35 19.69 -18.46 -27.16
CA ALA A 35 20.59 -18.70 -26.04
C ALA A 35 21.83 -17.78 -26.02
N LYS A 36 22.33 -17.37 -27.19
CA LYS A 36 23.49 -16.47 -27.29
C LYS A 36 23.14 -15.06 -26.83
N GLU A 37 21.96 -14.59 -27.21
CA GLU A 37 21.43 -13.28 -26.81
C GLU A 37 21.16 -13.26 -25.31
N LEU A 38 20.57 -14.33 -24.76
CA LEU A 38 20.34 -14.46 -23.31
C LEU A 38 21.65 -14.43 -22.51
N ALA A 39 22.69 -15.12 -22.99
CA ALA A 39 24.00 -15.06 -22.34
C ALA A 39 24.58 -13.63 -22.32
N ALA A 40 24.35 -12.84 -23.37
CA ALA A 40 24.77 -11.44 -23.40
C ALA A 40 23.96 -10.57 -22.42
N VAL A 41 22.65 -10.81 -22.29
CA VAL A 41 21.79 -10.12 -21.30
C VAL A 41 22.22 -10.46 -19.88
N GLU A 42 22.50 -11.74 -19.60
CA GLU A 42 22.96 -12.20 -18.29
C GLU A 42 24.25 -11.50 -17.85
N GLU A 43 25.23 -11.33 -18.75
CA GLU A 43 26.48 -10.62 -18.44
C GLU A 43 26.25 -9.15 -18.05
N VAL A 44 25.24 -8.49 -18.63
CA VAL A 44 24.85 -7.13 -18.26
C VAL A 44 24.13 -7.12 -16.91
N ALA A 45 23.17 -8.04 -16.71
CA ALA A 45 22.44 -8.18 -15.46
C ALA A 45 23.37 -8.49 -14.27
N TRP A 46 24.38 -9.35 -14.49
CA TRP A 46 25.43 -9.67 -13.52
C TRP A 46 26.20 -8.41 -13.09
N LYS A 47 26.64 -7.58 -14.04
CA LYS A 47 27.33 -6.32 -13.72
C LYS A 47 26.43 -5.38 -12.92
N ALA A 48 25.18 -5.20 -13.34
CA ALA A 48 24.22 -4.37 -12.60
C ALA A 48 24.00 -4.86 -11.16
N TYR A 49 23.95 -6.18 -10.95
CA TYR A 49 23.87 -6.80 -9.63
C TYR A 49 25.12 -6.55 -8.78
N VAL A 50 26.32 -6.80 -9.33
CA VAL A 50 27.61 -6.62 -8.64
C VAL A 50 27.88 -5.16 -8.30
N ASP A 51 27.42 -4.22 -9.12
CA ASP A 51 27.58 -2.79 -8.87
C ASP A 51 26.44 -2.19 -8.02
N SER A 52 25.41 -3.00 -7.69
CA SER A 52 24.23 -2.54 -6.94
C SER A 52 23.54 -1.34 -7.60
N HIS A 53 23.41 -1.37 -8.92
CA HIS A 53 22.74 -0.33 -9.72
C HIS A 53 21.22 -0.33 -9.49
N LYS A 54 20.80 0.11 -8.30
CA LYS A 54 19.40 0.14 -7.87
C LYS A 54 18.53 1.08 -8.69
N ALA A 55 19.03 2.31 -8.92
CA ALA A 55 18.35 3.37 -9.62
C ALA A 55 19.22 3.79 -10.82
N PRO A 56 19.05 3.13 -11.98
CA PRO A 56 19.98 3.26 -13.10
C PRO A 56 19.91 4.62 -13.80
N VAL A 57 18.78 5.32 -13.68
CA VAL A 57 18.58 6.65 -14.28
C VAL A 57 18.25 7.66 -13.18
N THR A 58 19.01 8.76 -13.18
CA THR A 58 18.91 9.79 -12.17
C THR A 58 18.76 11.20 -12.77
N VAL A 59 18.27 12.12 -11.95
CA VAL A 59 18.16 13.54 -12.22
C VAL A 59 18.53 14.32 -10.97
N LYS A 60 19.01 15.56 -11.13
CA LYS A 60 19.22 16.47 -10.00
C LYS A 60 17.91 16.73 -9.25
N ALA A 61 17.96 16.68 -7.93
CA ALA A 61 16.81 16.88 -7.07
C ALA A 61 16.10 18.22 -7.35
N GLY A 62 16.90 19.27 -7.54
CA GLY A 62 16.44 20.61 -7.86
C GLY A 62 16.01 21.42 -6.63
N PRO A 63 15.52 22.66 -6.86
CA PRO A 63 15.11 23.56 -5.78
C PRO A 63 14.00 22.97 -4.90
N GLY A 64 14.06 23.24 -3.59
CA GLY A 64 13.09 22.74 -2.60
C GLY A 64 13.55 21.49 -1.84
N PHE A 65 14.56 20.79 -2.34
CA PHE A 65 15.28 19.74 -1.61
C PHE A 65 16.46 20.32 -0.82
N VAL A 66 16.82 19.68 0.30
CA VAL A 66 17.96 20.06 1.15
C VAL A 66 19.29 20.04 0.38
N ALA A 67 19.48 19.07 -0.52
CA ALA A 67 20.63 19.03 -1.43
C ALA A 67 20.16 19.02 -2.90
N PRO A 68 19.97 20.19 -3.53
CA PRO A 68 19.45 20.31 -4.90
C PRO A 68 20.28 19.57 -5.98
N ASP A 69 21.59 19.46 -5.76
CA ASP A 69 22.52 18.81 -6.71
C ASP A 69 22.64 17.29 -6.50
N TYR A 70 21.90 16.70 -5.55
CA TYR A 70 21.87 15.26 -5.33
C TYR A 70 21.18 14.53 -6.50
N ASP A 71 21.75 13.40 -6.92
CA ASP A 71 21.19 12.56 -7.97
C ASP A 71 20.07 11.68 -7.40
N LEU A 72 18.81 12.03 -7.69
CA LEU A 72 17.63 11.25 -7.34
C LEU A 72 17.23 10.31 -8.47
N SER A 73 16.66 9.15 -8.13
CA SER A 73 15.96 8.29 -9.08
C SER A 73 14.86 9.08 -9.79
N ILE A 74 14.84 9.02 -11.13
CA ILE A 74 13.76 9.64 -11.92
C ILE A 74 12.40 9.05 -11.52
N GLU A 75 12.30 7.72 -11.40
CA GLU A 75 11.06 7.01 -11.04
C GLU A 75 10.52 7.45 -9.67
N TRP A 76 11.42 7.66 -8.69
CA TRP A 76 11.03 8.18 -7.38
C TRP A 76 10.55 9.63 -7.49
N LYS A 77 11.29 10.49 -8.22
CA LYS A 77 10.94 11.91 -8.38
C LYS A 77 9.59 12.08 -9.08
N GLU A 78 9.34 11.33 -10.16
CA GLU A 78 8.07 11.34 -10.88
C GLU A 78 6.91 10.92 -9.97
N THR A 79 7.12 9.87 -9.15
CA THR A 79 6.11 9.43 -8.19
C THR A 79 5.86 10.50 -7.14
N HIS A 80 6.91 11.07 -6.55
CA HIS A 80 6.80 12.18 -5.61
C HIS A 80 5.99 13.36 -6.19
N ASP A 81 6.27 13.76 -7.42
CA ASP A 81 5.59 14.87 -8.08
C ASP A 81 4.11 14.55 -8.39
N ARG A 82 3.78 13.31 -8.79
CA ARG A 82 2.38 12.86 -8.92
C ARG A 82 1.63 12.89 -7.60
N LEU A 83 2.27 12.49 -6.51
CA LEU A 83 1.68 12.54 -5.17
C LEU A 83 1.39 13.98 -4.73
N LEU A 84 2.30 14.92 -4.95
CA LEU A 84 2.05 16.34 -4.66
C LEU A 84 0.86 16.88 -5.48
N ALA A 85 0.78 16.53 -6.76
CA ALA A 85 -0.34 16.94 -7.61
C ALA A 85 -1.68 16.32 -7.15
N ALA A 86 -1.67 15.04 -6.77
CA ALA A 86 -2.84 14.35 -6.22
C ALA A 86 -3.30 14.98 -4.89
N GLU A 87 -2.35 15.36 -4.03
CA GLU A 87 -2.65 16.00 -2.75
C GLU A 87 -3.26 17.40 -2.95
N ALA A 88 -2.68 18.20 -3.85
CA ALA A 88 -3.21 19.52 -4.19
C ALA A 88 -4.65 19.43 -4.70
N ARG A 89 -4.94 18.45 -5.58
CA ARG A 89 -6.29 18.19 -6.08
C ARG A 89 -7.23 17.72 -4.95
N GLN A 90 -6.79 16.80 -4.09
CA GLN A 90 -7.60 16.30 -2.98
C GLN A 90 -7.95 17.39 -1.97
N LYS A 91 -7.05 18.35 -1.73
CA LYS A 91 -7.28 19.49 -0.83
C LYS A 91 -8.16 20.58 -1.42
N ASP A 92 -8.35 20.62 -2.73
CA ASP A 92 -9.22 21.59 -3.40
C ASP A 92 -10.71 21.27 -3.14
N PRO A 93 -11.45 22.13 -2.40
CA PRO A 93 -12.84 21.90 -2.06
C PRO A 93 -13.77 21.86 -3.29
N ALA A 94 -13.36 22.41 -4.44
CA ALA A 94 -14.14 22.37 -5.68
C ALA A 94 -14.07 21.02 -6.41
N THR A 95 -13.12 20.15 -6.06
CA THR A 95 -12.99 18.85 -6.72
C THR A 95 -14.05 17.86 -6.24
N PRO A 96 -14.50 16.91 -7.07
CA PRO A 96 -15.44 15.89 -6.63
C PRO A 96 -14.92 15.08 -5.44
N THR A 97 -15.84 14.63 -4.58
CA THR A 97 -15.50 13.66 -3.53
C THR A 97 -15.04 12.36 -4.18
N ARG A 98 -13.96 11.78 -3.63
CA ARG A 98 -13.36 10.52 -4.09
C ARG A 98 -13.19 9.57 -2.93
N ILE A 99 -13.66 8.33 -3.07
CA ILE A 99 -13.48 7.25 -2.11
C ILE A 99 -12.73 6.09 -2.76
N LEU A 100 -11.67 5.62 -2.10
CA LEU A 100 -10.90 4.44 -2.49
C LEU A 100 -11.54 3.20 -1.86
N LEU A 101 -12.02 2.28 -2.69
CA LEU A 101 -12.49 0.96 -2.29
C LEU A 101 -11.34 -0.04 -2.47
N ILE A 102 -10.97 -0.76 -1.42
CA ILE A 102 -9.88 -1.74 -1.46
C ILE A 102 -10.48 -3.13 -1.31
N ASN A 103 -10.39 -3.94 -2.36
CA ASN A 103 -10.66 -5.37 -2.28
C ASN A 103 -9.40 -6.09 -1.79
N GLY A 104 -9.44 -6.52 -0.52
CA GLY A 104 -8.36 -7.26 0.14
C GLY A 104 -8.36 -8.78 -0.11
N ALA A 105 -9.25 -9.31 -0.95
CA ALA A 105 -9.22 -10.73 -1.29
C ALA A 105 -8.05 -11.07 -2.20
N ALA A 106 -7.36 -12.17 -1.91
CA ALA A 106 -6.25 -12.66 -2.72
C ALA A 106 -6.69 -13.28 -4.06
N ARG A 107 -8.00 -13.52 -4.24
CA ARG A 107 -8.52 -14.36 -5.30
C ARG A 107 -9.48 -13.64 -6.24
N ASN A 108 -9.48 -14.10 -7.48
CA ASN A 108 -10.46 -13.78 -8.54
C ASN A 108 -10.61 -14.97 -9.50
N ASP A 109 -11.52 -14.85 -10.45
CA ASP A 109 -11.83 -15.85 -11.49
C ASP A 109 -10.77 -15.97 -12.59
N GLY A 110 -9.80 -15.05 -12.64
CA GLY A 110 -8.62 -15.13 -13.52
C GLY A 110 -7.45 -15.96 -12.97
N SER A 111 -7.62 -16.62 -11.81
CA SER A 111 -6.56 -17.39 -11.14
C SER A 111 -7.08 -18.72 -10.55
N CYS A 112 -6.30 -19.39 -9.68
CA CYS A 112 -6.51 -20.78 -9.25
C CYS A 112 -7.82 -21.15 -8.49
N PRO A 113 -8.73 -20.25 -8.08
CA PRO A 113 -10.08 -20.67 -7.65
C PRO A 113 -11.14 -20.59 -8.77
N GLY A 114 -10.88 -19.91 -9.89
CA GLY A 114 -11.84 -19.82 -11.01
C GLY A 114 -13.19 -19.14 -10.69
N GLU A 115 -13.29 -18.45 -9.53
CA GLU A 115 -14.50 -17.77 -9.08
C GLU A 115 -14.16 -16.41 -8.47
N ILE A 116 -15.03 -15.42 -8.70
CA ILE A 116 -14.93 -14.11 -8.06
C ILE A 116 -14.97 -14.24 -6.53
N SER A 117 -14.35 -13.30 -5.81
CA SER A 117 -14.41 -13.32 -4.34
C SER A 117 -15.72 -12.72 -3.81
N LYS A 118 -16.19 -13.18 -2.65
CA LYS A 118 -17.27 -12.52 -1.89
C LYS A 118 -16.94 -11.03 -1.64
N THR A 119 -15.68 -10.73 -1.32
CA THR A 119 -15.20 -9.36 -1.10
C THR A 119 -15.36 -8.47 -2.32
N TRP A 120 -15.07 -8.96 -3.52
CA TRP A 120 -15.32 -8.24 -4.77
C TRP A 120 -16.80 -7.88 -4.90
N ARG A 121 -17.70 -8.84 -4.67
CA ARG A 121 -19.16 -8.63 -4.71
C ARG A 121 -19.60 -7.56 -3.71
N LEU A 122 -19.09 -7.61 -2.48
CA LEU A 122 -19.36 -6.59 -1.45
C LEU A 122 -18.83 -5.20 -1.86
N ALA A 123 -17.65 -5.13 -2.49
CA ALA A 123 -17.07 -3.87 -2.94
C ALA A 123 -17.94 -3.22 -4.04
N LYS A 124 -18.54 -4.03 -4.91
CA LYS A 124 -19.50 -3.56 -5.92
C LYS A 124 -20.77 -2.97 -5.29
N LEU A 125 -21.26 -3.51 -4.18
CA LEU A 125 -22.38 -2.92 -3.45
C LEU A 125 -22.03 -1.53 -2.90
N CYS A 126 -20.82 -1.36 -2.35
CA CYS A 126 -20.36 -0.03 -1.93
C CYS A 126 -20.25 0.92 -3.13
N GLU A 127 -19.71 0.44 -4.25
CA GLU A 127 -19.57 1.26 -5.46
C GLU A 127 -20.91 1.77 -5.99
N GLU A 128 -21.93 0.91 -6.05
CA GLU A 128 -23.29 1.28 -6.45
C GLU A 128 -23.88 2.40 -5.58
N VAL A 129 -23.73 2.28 -4.26
CA VAL A 129 -24.22 3.28 -3.29
C VAL A 129 -23.49 4.60 -3.49
N LEU A 130 -22.15 4.57 -3.58
CA LEU A 130 -21.34 5.78 -3.72
C LEU A 130 -21.61 6.49 -5.05
N ALA A 131 -21.78 5.73 -6.13
CA ALA A 131 -22.15 6.28 -7.44
C ALA A 131 -23.52 6.97 -7.39
N ALA A 132 -24.51 6.38 -6.70
CA ALA A 132 -25.83 6.99 -6.51
C ALA A 132 -25.77 8.30 -5.69
N GLU A 133 -24.79 8.44 -4.81
CA GLU A 133 -24.52 9.68 -4.06
C GLU A 133 -23.62 10.69 -4.81
N GLY A 134 -23.24 10.40 -6.06
CA GLY A 134 -22.39 11.26 -6.87
C GLY A 134 -20.92 11.30 -6.41
N VAL A 135 -20.48 10.32 -5.63
CA VAL A 135 -19.11 10.17 -5.18
C VAL A 135 -18.30 9.39 -6.22
N GLN A 136 -17.11 9.88 -6.56
CA GLN A 136 -16.19 9.16 -7.43
C GLN A 136 -15.57 7.98 -6.68
N THR A 137 -15.64 6.79 -7.27
CA THR A 137 -15.03 5.58 -6.72
C THR A 137 -13.73 5.25 -7.44
N ASP A 138 -12.76 4.76 -6.67
CA ASP A 138 -11.55 4.13 -7.18
C ASP A 138 -11.47 2.73 -6.57
N LEU A 139 -11.66 1.69 -7.39
CA LEU A 139 -11.60 0.31 -6.92
C LEU A 139 -10.19 -0.25 -7.11
N LEU A 140 -9.47 -0.41 -6.00
CA LEU A 140 -8.19 -1.09 -5.94
C LEU A 140 -8.40 -2.57 -5.62
N ASP A 141 -8.23 -3.40 -6.65
CA ASP A 141 -8.33 -4.86 -6.52
C ASP A 141 -6.96 -5.51 -6.33
N LEU A 142 -6.66 -5.89 -5.07
CA LEU A 142 -5.37 -6.48 -4.73
C LEU A 142 -5.21 -7.93 -5.20
N SER A 143 -6.29 -8.59 -5.64
CA SER A 143 -6.20 -9.93 -6.23
C SER A 143 -5.35 -9.98 -7.51
N ARG A 144 -5.18 -8.82 -8.17
CA ARG A 144 -4.33 -8.65 -9.35
C ARG A 144 -2.85 -8.92 -9.10
N ILE A 145 -2.39 -8.88 -7.85
CA ILE A 145 -1.03 -9.32 -7.48
C ILE A 145 -0.80 -10.81 -7.81
N ILE A 146 -1.88 -11.60 -7.86
CA ILE A 146 -1.83 -13.04 -8.16
C ILE A 146 -2.23 -13.33 -9.60
N SER A 147 -3.20 -12.61 -10.16
CA SER A 147 -3.72 -12.91 -11.52
C SER A 147 -2.99 -12.18 -12.65
N ASP A 148 -2.38 -11.02 -12.40
CA ASP A 148 -1.65 -10.30 -13.44
C ASP A 148 -0.24 -10.87 -13.58
N TYR A 149 0.24 -10.95 -14.82
CA TYR A 149 1.63 -11.27 -15.09
C TYR A 149 2.55 -10.22 -14.47
N ASP A 150 3.48 -10.68 -13.64
CA ASP A 150 4.58 -9.88 -13.10
C ASP A 150 4.14 -8.60 -12.34
N ARG A 151 3.06 -8.67 -11.56
CA ARG A 151 2.62 -7.57 -10.68
C ARG A 151 2.92 -7.90 -9.22
N HIS A 152 3.76 -7.10 -8.57
CA HIS A 152 4.17 -7.36 -7.19
C HIS A 152 3.91 -6.17 -6.26
N ILE A 153 3.66 -6.46 -4.99
CA ILE A 153 3.97 -5.53 -3.89
C ILE A 153 5.12 -6.16 -3.13
N HIS A 154 6.32 -5.60 -3.28
CA HIS A 154 7.47 -6.13 -2.57
C HIS A 154 7.40 -5.78 -1.07
N PRO A 155 7.89 -6.64 -0.16
CA PRO A 155 7.78 -6.42 1.28
C PRO A 155 8.41 -5.10 1.77
N CYS A 156 7.89 -4.55 2.86
CA CYS A 156 8.54 -3.42 3.51
C CYS A 156 9.92 -3.83 4.05
N LYS A 157 10.96 -3.02 3.79
CA LYS A 157 12.32 -3.25 4.31
C LYS A 157 12.52 -2.76 5.76
N GLY A 158 11.48 -2.21 6.39
CA GLY A 158 11.54 -1.79 7.80
C GLY A 158 12.50 -0.64 8.09
N CYS A 159 12.72 0.29 7.14
CA CYS A 159 13.68 1.39 7.33
C CYS A 159 13.40 2.23 8.59
N VAL A 160 12.12 2.40 8.93
CA VAL A 160 11.67 3.09 10.15
C VAL A 160 12.26 2.49 11.42
N SER A 161 12.51 1.18 11.47
CA SER A 161 13.11 0.50 12.63
C SER A 161 14.59 0.87 12.84
N THR A 162 15.21 1.56 11.87
CA THR A 162 16.54 2.18 12.05
C THR A 162 16.42 3.63 12.51
N ALA A 163 15.60 4.40 11.82
CA ALA A 163 15.20 5.77 12.16
C ALA A 163 14.04 6.20 11.25
N MET A 164 13.08 6.96 11.75
CA MET A 164 11.94 7.42 10.94
C MET A 164 12.35 8.17 9.66
N PRO A 165 13.31 9.11 9.69
CA PRO A 165 13.72 9.82 8.46
C PRO A 165 14.36 8.94 7.39
N LEU A 166 14.77 7.71 7.74
CA LEU A 166 15.28 6.73 6.78
C LEU A 166 14.14 6.08 5.99
N CYS A 167 12.91 6.13 6.47
CA CYS A 167 11.72 5.73 5.74
C CYS A 167 11.28 6.91 4.86
N HIS A 168 11.33 6.81 3.53
CA HIS A 168 11.01 7.97 2.67
C HIS A 168 9.56 7.93 2.21
N TRP A 169 8.98 9.10 1.94
CA TRP A 169 7.64 9.28 1.39
C TRP A 169 7.71 9.98 0.01
N PRO A 170 7.30 9.34 -1.10
CA PRO A 170 6.97 7.91 -1.23
C PRO A 170 8.18 7.01 -0.95
N CYS A 171 7.94 5.71 -0.77
CA CYS A 171 9.00 4.78 -0.41
C CYS A 171 10.05 4.66 -1.53
N SER A 172 11.29 5.08 -1.25
CA SER A 172 12.38 4.94 -2.22
C SER A 172 13.07 3.57 -2.20
N CYS A 173 12.57 2.57 -1.48
CA CYS A 173 13.18 1.23 -1.44
C CYS A 173 13.01 0.42 -2.73
N TYR A 174 11.98 0.79 -3.50
CA TYR A 174 11.63 0.26 -4.82
C TYR A 174 11.37 1.43 -5.77
N PRO A 175 11.47 1.24 -7.09
CA PRO A 175 12.00 0.04 -7.75
C PRO A 175 13.48 -0.19 -7.41
N ASN A 176 13.93 -1.44 -7.54
CA ASN A 176 15.33 -1.81 -7.37
C ASN A 176 15.77 -2.76 -8.48
N HIS A 177 16.26 -2.15 -9.56
CA HIS A 177 16.63 -2.81 -10.80
C HIS A 177 17.78 -3.82 -10.65
N SER A 178 18.64 -3.65 -9.63
CA SER A 178 19.73 -4.61 -9.39
C SER A 178 19.27 -5.91 -8.74
N LEU A 179 18.03 -5.98 -8.24
CA LEU A 179 17.50 -7.15 -7.52
C LEU A 179 16.20 -7.70 -8.14
N ASN A 180 15.85 -7.30 -9.37
CA ASN A 180 14.60 -7.71 -10.03
C ASN A 180 13.35 -7.31 -9.21
N GLN A 181 13.29 -6.03 -8.81
CA GLN A 181 12.21 -5.47 -7.96
C GLN A 181 11.61 -4.20 -8.57
N GLU A 182 11.64 -4.09 -9.89
CA GLU A 182 11.12 -2.98 -10.69
C GLU A 182 9.61 -3.05 -10.91
N ASN A 183 9.05 -4.26 -10.86
CA ASN A 183 7.62 -4.58 -10.97
C ASN A 183 6.79 -4.26 -9.70
N ASP A 184 7.23 -3.31 -8.87
CA ASP A 184 6.55 -2.90 -7.63
C ASP A 184 5.35 -1.98 -7.92
N TRP A 185 4.17 -2.35 -7.43
CA TRP A 185 2.91 -1.67 -7.70
C TRP A 185 2.61 -0.51 -6.73
N MET A 186 3.41 -0.31 -5.68
CA MET A 186 3.07 0.65 -4.62
C MET A 186 3.07 2.10 -5.08
N ASN A 187 3.86 2.47 -6.10
CA ASN A 187 3.91 3.86 -6.57
C ASN A 187 2.54 4.35 -7.09
N GLU A 188 1.78 3.48 -7.78
CA GLU A 188 0.41 3.78 -8.17
C GLU A 188 -0.54 3.78 -6.96
N ILE A 189 -0.37 2.84 -6.04
CA ILE A 189 -1.23 2.72 -4.86
C ILE A 189 -1.09 3.96 -3.96
N TYR A 190 0.12 4.47 -3.73
CA TYR A 190 0.33 5.69 -2.95
C TYR A 190 -0.45 6.87 -3.53
N GLU A 191 -0.45 7.04 -4.86
CA GLU A 191 -1.20 8.10 -5.52
C GLU A 191 -2.71 7.97 -5.30
N ARG A 192 -3.26 6.74 -5.36
CA ARG A 192 -4.68 6.48 -5.07
C ARG A 192 -5.05 6.82 -3.63
N TRP A 193 -4.21 6.46 -2.66
CA TRP A 193 -4.39 6.83 -1.26
C TRP A 193 -4.35 8.36 -1.07
N VAL A 194 -3.41 9.04 -1.72
CA VAL A 194 -3.30 10.51 -1.66
C VAL A 194 -4.50 11.19 -2.33
N ALA A 195 -5.01 10.67 -3.44
CA ALA A 195 -6.18 11.24 -4.12
C ALA A 195 -7.50 11.03 -3.37
N ALA A 196 -7.57 10.07 -2.44
CA ALA A 196 -8.78 9.72 -1.72
C ALA A 196 -9.13 10.71 -0.61
N HIS A 197 -10.42 10.97 -0.42
CA HIS A 197 -10.97 11.68 0.74
C HIS A 197 -11.48 10.71 1.81
N GLY A 198 -11.91 9.53 1.37
CA GLY A 198 -12.27 8.40 2.24
C GLY A 198 -11.75 7.08 1.69
N ILE A 199 -11.57 6.09 2.56
CA ILE A 199 -11.12 4.74 2.22
C ILE A 199 -12.11 3.73 2.79
N ILE A 200 -12.50 2.72 2.02
CA ILE A 200 -13.23 1.56 2.52
C ILE A 200 -12.39 0.32 2.23
N ILE A 201 -11.97 -0.38 3.28
CA ILE A 201 -11.26 -1.66 3.14
C ILE A 201 -12.26 -2.78 3.32
N LEU A 202 -12.45 -3.58 2.27
CA LEU A 202 -13.23 -4.80 2.32
C LEU A 202 -12.27 -5.98 2.28
N THR A 203 -12.35 -6.90 3.24
CA THR A 203 -11.39 -8.01 3.32
C THR A 203 -11.99 -9.25 3.94
N PRO A 204 -11.63 -10.46 3.44
CA PRO A 204 -11.82 -11.66 4.24
C PRO A 204 -10.82 -11.67 5.41
N THR A 205 -11.01 -12.58 6.36
CA THR A 205 -9.99 -12.97 7.35
C THR A 205 -9.30 -14.27 6.95
N TYR A 206 -7.97 -14.31 7.00
CA TYR A 206 -7.16 -15.51 6.83
C TYR A 206 -6.42 -15.80 8.12
N TRP A 207 -6.74 -16.92 8.77
CA TRP A 207 -6.09 -17.34 10.02
C TRP A 207 -6.00 -16.22 11.08
N TYR A 208 -7.12 -15.58 11.38
CA TYR A 208 -7.24 -14.48 12.37
C TYR A 208 -6.50 -13.18 11.98
N GLN A 209 -6.09 -13.05 10.72
CA GLN A 209 -5.26 -11.93 10.23
C GLN A 209 -5.75 -11.40 8.88
N SER A 210 -5.24 -10.22 8.51
CA SER A 210 -5.38 -9.69 7.16
C SER A 210 -4.72 -10.62 6.13
N PRO A 211 -5.30 -10.81 4.94
CA PRO A 211 -4.66 -11.55 3.86
C PRO A 211 -3.27 -11.00 3.55
N ALA A 212 -2.32 -11.88 3.20
CA ALA A 212 -0.92 -11.49 3.00
C ALA A 212 -0.75 -10.36 1.97
N ILE A 213 -1.52 -10.40 0.88
CA ILE A 213 -1.53 -9.35 -0.16
C ILE A 213 -2.01 -7.98 0.36
N LEU A 214 -3.03 -7.96 1.22
CA LEU A 214 -3.46 -6.74 1.90
C LEU A 214 -2.38 -6.27 2.89
N LYS A 215 -1.79 -7.20 3.64
CA LYS A 215 -0.75 -6.91 4.62
C LYS A 215 0.52 -6.33 3.98
N LEU A 216 0.89 -6.78 2.77
CA LEU A 216 1.99 -6.20 2.00
C LEU A 216 1.76 -4.71 1.72
N MET A 217 0.56 -4.32 1.29
CA MET A 217 0.21 -2.91 1.10
C MET A 217 0.25 -2.14 2.43
N ILE A 218 -0.35 -2.68 3.50
CA ILE A 218 -0.37 -2.09 4.84
C ILE A 218 1.06 -1.79 5.32
N ASP A 219 1.96 -2.77 5.26
CA ASP A 219 3.34 -2.63 5.72
C ASP A 219 4.14 -1.60 4.93
N ARG A 220 3.77 -1.43 3.66
CA ARG A 220 4.37 -0.45 2.76
C ARG A 220 3.83 0.96 2.96
N LEU A 221 2.70 1.14 3.66
CA LEU A 221 2.15 2.44 4.03
C LEU A 221 2.77 3.01 5.31
N VAL A 222 3.67 2.29 5.99
CA VAL A 222 4.41 2.83 7.15
C VAL A 222 5.19 4.11 6.82
N CYS A 223 5.59 4.32 5.56
CA CYS A 223 6.22 5.57 5.14
C CYS A 223 5.26 6.77 5.12
N ALA A 224 3.94 6.53 5.03
CA ALA A 224 2.94 7.58 5.20
C ALA A 224 2.83 8.04 6.66
N ASP A 225 3.23 7.18 7.61
CA ASP A 225 3.24 7.44 9.04
C ASP A 225 4.61 7.95 9.52
N GLY A 226 4.93 9.19 9.14
CA GLY A 226 6.13 9.88 9.60
C GLY A 226 7.29 9.89 8.61
N GLY A 227 7.18 9.30 7.43
CA GLY A 227 8.29 9.18 6.50
C GLY A 227 8.82 10.53 5.98
N ASN A 228 10.08 10.53 5.54
CA ASN A 228 10.81 11.67 5.02
C ASN A 228 10.47 11.97 3.55
N PRO A 229 9.86 13.11 3.23
CA PRO A 229 9.55 13.48 1.85
C PRO A 229 10.79 13.95 1.06
N ASP A 230 11.93 14.16 1.73
CA ASP A 230 13.16 14.63 1.13
C ASP A 230 14.31 13.61 1.35
N PRO A 231 14.52 12.66 0.42
CA PRO A 231 15.62 11.71 0.48
C PRO A 231 17.01 12.34 0.53
N THR A 232 17.15 13.60 0.09
CA THR A 232 18.45 14.29 0.01
C THR A 232 18.93 14.76 1.38
N SER A 233 18.00 14.99 2.32
CA SER A 233 18.31 15.35 3.71
C SER A 233 19.12 14.28 4.47
N THR A 234 19.09 13.02 4.00
CA THR A 234 19.88 11.90 4.50
C THR A 234 20.79 11.30 3.43
N HIS A 235 20.99 12.02 2.32
CA HIS A 235 21.75 11.61 1.13
C HIS A 235 21.42 10.18 0.68
N GLY A 236 20.13 9.88 0.61
CA GLY A 236 19.61 8.54 0.35
C GLY A 236 19.38 7.76 1.65
N LYS A 237 19.79 6.48 1.66
CA LYS A 237 19.54 5.56 2.79
C LYS A 237 20.73 5.47 3.76
N LYS A 238 21.27 6.60 4.20
CA LYS A 238 22.37 6.62 5.19
C LYS A 238 21.82 6.63 6.62
N ALA A 239 22.08 5.54 7.33
CA ALA A 239 21.54 5.32 8.67
C ALA A 239 22.07 6.31 9.71
N GLU A 240 23.35 6.69 9.67
CA GLU A 240 23.92 7.65 10.62
C GLU A 240 23.24 9.03 10.52
N GLU A 241 23.03 9.51 9.29
CA GLU A 241 22.41 10.81 9.02
C GLU A 241 20.92 10.81 9.42
N ALA A 242 20.18 9.76 9.07
CA ALA A 242 18.78 9.62 9.47
C ALA A 242 18.60 9.58 11.00
N LYS A 243 19.47 8.86 11.72
CA LYS A 243 19.45 8.84 13.19
C LYS A 243 19.80 10.19 13.82
N ALA A 244 20.65 10.97 13.16
CA ALA A 244 20.96 12.32 13.62
C ALA A 244 19.75 13.25 13.42
N LEU A 245 19.10 13.15 12.26
CA LEU A 245 17.92 13.93 11.89
C LEU A 245 16.68 13.59 12.74
N GLU A 246 16.55 12.33 13.20
CA GLU A 246 15.36 11.89 13.94
C GLU A 246 15.12 12.62 15.27
N LYS A 247 16.18 13.15 15.89
CA LYS A 247 16.11 13.79 17.22
C LYS A 247 15.09 14.93 17.30
N ASP A 248 14.88 15.63 16.19
CA ASP A 248 13.99 16.76 16.06
C ASP A 248 12.87 16.48 15.03
N TRP A 249 12.61 15.20 14.74
CA TRP A 249 11.72 14.81 13.66
C TRP A 249 10.24 15.02 14.03
N PRO A 250 9.45 15.67 13.17
CA PRO A 250 8.08 16.04 13.50
C PRO A 250 7.06 14.92 13.28
N TYR A 251 7.48 13.74 12.79
CA TYR A 251 6.62 12.60 12.49
C TYR A 251 5.37 12.96 11.64
N PRO A 252 5.56 13.50 10.41
CA PRO A 252 4.44 13.95 9.58
C PRO A 252 3.54 12.78 9.16
N LYS A 253 2.24 12.90 9.42
CA LYS A 253 1.22 11.92 8.95
C LYS A 253 0.67 12.35 7.59
N HIS A 254 1.27 11.83 6.51
CA HIS A 254 1.02 12.27 5.13
C HIS A 254 -0.41 12.00 4.63
N LEU A 255 -1.11 11.05 5.25
CA LEU A 255 -2.46 10.65 4.86
C LEU A 255 -3.54 11.09 5.87
N ALA A 256 -3.17 11.79 6.95
CA ALA A 256 -4.09 12.16 8.01
C ALA A 256 -5.30 12.98 7.53
N GLY A 257 -6.42 12.83 8.25
CA GLY A 257 -7.67 13.54 7.97
C GLY A 257 -8.57 12.89 6.93
N ARG A 258 -8.14 11.79 6.29
CA ARG A 258 -9.03 10.98 5.44
C ARG A 258 -9.98 10.16 6.31
N VAL A 259 -11.20 9.97 5.83
CA VAL A 259 -12.20 9.14 6.53
C VAL A 259 -11.97 7.66 6.19
N TYR A 260 -12.30 6.74 7.09
CA TYR A 260 -12.28 5.33 6.77
C TYR A 260 -13.53 4.56 7.20
N GLY A 261 -13.76 3.43 6.52
CA GLY A 261 -14.68 2.36 6.90
C GLY A 261 -14.07 0.99 6.62
N LEU A 262 -14.58 -0.04 7.29
CA LEU A 262 -14.11 -1.41 7.22
C LEU A 262 -15.28 -2.37 7.03
N VAL A 263 -15.10 -3.34 6.14
CA VAL A 263 -15.95 -4.53 6.00
C VAL A 263 -15.06 -5.75 6.11
N VAL A 264 -15.10 -6.41 7.26
CA VAL A 264 -14.38 -7.66 7.48
C VAL A 264 -15.38 -8.81 7.45
N HIS A 265 -15.12 -9.83 6.66
CA HIS A 265 -15.94 -11.03 6.67
C HIS A 265 -15.10 -12.30 6.82
N GLY A 266 -15.77 -13.36 7.23
CA GLY A 266 -15.17 -14.68 7.39
C GLY A 266 -16.26 -15.72 7.55
N ASP A 267 -15.86 -16.97 7.73
CA ASP A 267 -16.82 -18.08 7.76
C ASP A 267 -17.00 -18.64 9.19
N VAL A 268 -16.01 -18.49 10.08
CA VAL A 268 -16.05 -19.11 11.42
C VAL A 268 -15.44 -18.26 12.53
N ALA A 269 -14.24 -17.70 12.33
CA ALA A 269 -13.52 -17.00 13.39
C ALA A 269 -12.59 -15.90 12.86
N GLY A 270 -12.25 -14.94 13.73
CA GLY A 270 -11.15 -13.99 13.51
C GLY A 270 -11.52 -12.69 12.81
N ILE A 271 -12.82 -12.43 12.60
CA ILE A 271 -13.31 -11.20 11.97
C ILE A 271 -13.14 -9.99 12.92
N GLU A 272 -13.40 -10.16 14.21
CA GLU A 272 -13.39 -9.09 15.21
C GLU A 272 -11.96 -8.65 15.55
N SER A 273 -11.00 -9.59 15.60
CA SER A 273 -9.58 -9.27 15.81
C SER A 273 -9.00 -8.56 14.59
N THR A 274 -9.37 -8.99 13.39
CA THR A 274 -8.92 -8.38 12.13
C THR A 274 -9.46 -6.97 11.98
N ARG A 275 -10.77 -6.75 12.21
CA ARG A 275 -11.38 -5.41 12.17
C ARG A 275 -10.74 -4.47 13.17
N ARG A 276 -10.52 -4.91 14.42
CA ARG A 276 -9.85 -4.11 15.46
C ARG A 276 -8.44 -3.72 15.03
N SER A 277 -7.63 -4.69 14.58
CA SER A 277 -6.25 -4.43 14.14
C SER A 277 -6.16 -3.43 12.97
N LEU A 278 -7.11 -3.50 12.03
CA LEU A 278 -7.21 -2.55 10.92
C LEU A 278 -7.65 -1.15 11.40
N SER A 279 -8.59 -1.08 12.35
CA SER A 279 -9.05 0.20 12.92
C SER A 279 -7.90 0.89 13.64
N ASP A 280 -7.22 0.18 14.55
CA ASP A 280 -6.09 0.70 15.32
C ASP A 280 -4.96 1.22 14.42
N TRP A 281 -4.70 0.53 13.29
CA TRP A 281 -3.72 0.99 12.30
C TRP A 281 -4.14 2.30 11.61
N LEU A 282 -5.40 2.41 11.18
CA LEU A 282 -5.89 3.61 10.47
C LEU A 282 -5.98 4.81 11.42
N ASP A 283 -6.43 4.60 12.64
CA ASP A 283 -6.43 5.60 13.72
C ASP A 283 -5.00 6.07 14.02
N TRP A 284 -4.05 5.12 14.11
CA TRP A 284 -2.64 5.45 14.32
C TRP A 284 -2.08 6.33 13.19
N MET A 285 -2.47 6.08 11.93
CA MET A 285 -2.10 6.94 10.79
C MET A 285 -2.83 8.29 10.75
N GLY A 286 -3.74 8.56 11.69
CA GLY A 286 -4.48 9.82 11.79
C GLY A 286 -5.66 9.93 10.82
N LEU A 287 -6.19 8.79 10.37
CA LEU A 287 -7.47 8.77 9.65
C LEU A 287 -8.63 8.91 10.64
N VAL A 288 -9.82 9.15 10.10
CA VAL A 288 -11.02 9.50 10.86
C VAL A 288 -12.05 8.39 10.69
N ASP A 289 -12.41 7.74 11.79
CA ASP A 289 -13.50 6.76 11.81
C ASP A 289 -14.83 7.41 11.35
N ALA A 290 -15.53 6.77 10.40
CA ALA A 290 -16.87 7.16 9.96
C ALA A 290 -18.00 6.74 10.92
N GLY A 291 -17.65 6.16 12.06
CA GLY A 291 -18.53 5.77 13.16
C GLY A 291 -18.82 4.27 13.20
N PRO A 292 -19.53 3.79 14.24
CA PRO A 292 -19.71 2.36 14.51
C PRO A 292 -20.33 1.58 13.34
N THR A 293 -21.24 2.19 12.59
CA THR A 293 -21.87 1.58 11.40
C THR A 293 -20.86 1.34 10.26
N ALA A 294 -19.79 2.12 10.19
CA ALA A 294 -18.76 1.97 9.19
C ALA A 294 -17.71 0.90 9.54
N LEU A 295 -17.72 0.35 10.75
CA LEU A 295 -16.79 -0.68 11.21
C LEU A 295 -17.51 -2.03 11.33
N LEU A 296 -17.69 -2.70 10.19
CA LEU A 296 -18.47 -3.92 10.07
C LEU A 296 -17.59 -5.17 10.14
N ASP A 297 -18.01 -6.14 10.95
CA ASP A 297 -17.51 -7.51 10.91
C ASP A 297 -18.68 -8.52 10.89
N ARG A 298 -18.71 -9.46 9.94
CA ARG A 298 -19.78 -10.48 9.86
C ARG A 298 -19.26 -11.84 9.42
N TYR A 299 -19.91 -12.90 9.92
CA TYR A 299 -19.77 -14.23 9.34
C TYR A 299 -20.72 -14.40 8.17
N VAL A 300 -20.26 -15.04 7.10
CA VAL A 300 -21.11 -15.42 5.95
C VAL A 300 -21.18 -16.93 5.91
N GLY A 301 -22.35 -17.50 6.25
CA GLY A 301 -22.52 -18.95 6.36
C GLY A 301 -21.73 -19.54 7.52
N TYR A 302 -22.04 -19.10 8.74
CA TYR A 302 -21.34 -19.57 9.95
C TYR A 302 -21.39 -21.10 10.08
N TYR A 303 -20.22 -21.76 9.97
CA TYR A 303 -20.07 -23.21 9.90
C TYR A 303 -20.84 -23.91 8.74
N GLU A 304 -21.26 -23.17 7.73
CA GLU A 304 -21.89 -23.73 6.53
C GLU A 304 -20.84 -24.22 5.50
N SER A 305 -21.33 -24.88 4.46
CA SER A 305 -20.50 -25.38 3.35
C SER A 305 -19.88 -24.23 2.55
N TYR A 306 -18.59 -24.32 2.25
CA TYR A 306 -17.93 -23.37 1.34
C TYR A 306 -18.48 -23.41 -0.09
N ALA A 307 -18.99 -24.57 -0.51
CA ALA A 307 -19.56 -24.76 -1.84
C ALA A 307 -20.80 -23.87 -2.08
N ASP A 308 -21.58 -23.63 -1.03
CA ASP A 308 -22.81 -22.84 -1.09
C ASP A 308 -22.56 -21.37 -0.69
N SER A 309 -21.30 -20.97 -0.48
CA SER A 309 -20.98 -19.70 0.19
C SER A 309 -21.40 -18.45 -0.60
N HIS A 310 -21.50 -18.55 -1.92
CA HIS A 310 -22.03 -17.48 -2.76
C HIS A 310 -23.56 -17.40 -2.66
N ASP A 311 -24.27 -18.53 -2.67
CA ASP A 311 -25.72 -18.59 -2.46
C ASP A 311 -26.13 -18.17 -1.05
N THR A 312 -25.30 -18.46 -0.05
CA THR A 312 -25.50 -17.95 1.32
C THR A 312 -25.34 -16.43 1.36
N LEU A 313 -24.35 -15.85 0.68
CA LEU A 313 -24.22 -14.40 0.57
C LEU A 313 -25.43 -13.78 -0.15
N ASP A 314 -25.97 -14.43 -1.18
CA ASP A 314 -27.13 -13.94 -1.95
C ASP A 314 -28.37 -13.83 -1.09
N ARG A 315 -28.59 -14.82 -0.22
CA ARG A 315 -29.74 -14.87 0.69
C ARG A 315 -29.59 -13.90 1.86
N ASP A 316 -28.36 -13.57 2.27
CA ASP A 316 -28.09 -12.65 3.39
C ASP A 316 -28.21 -11.17 2.97
N THR A 317 -29.45 -10.78 2.65
CA THR A 317 -29.78 -9.40 2.27
C THR A 317 -29.53 -8.38 3.39
N ALA A 318 -29.57 -8.83 4.65
CA ALA A 318 -29.28 -7.99 5.81
C ALA A 318 -27.79 -7.60 5.83
N PHE A 319 -26.89 -8.57 5.71
CA PHE A 319 -25.45 -8.28 5.62
C PHE A 319 -25.12 -7.40 4.41
N GLN A 320 -25.73 -7.67 3.24
CA GLN A 320 -25.55 -6.81 2.07
C GLN A 320 -25.97 -5.36 2.34
N GLU A 321 -27.08 -5.13 3.06
CA GLU A 321 -27.53 -3.79 3.42
C GLU A 321 -26.62 -3.12 4.47
N GLU A 322 -26.06 -3.89 5.41
CA GLU A 322 -25.04 -3.38 6.33
C GLU A 322 -23.79 -2.89 5.57
N VAL A 323 -23.36 -3.62 4.53
CA VAL A 323 -22.26 -3.18 3.65
C VAL A 323 -22.61 -1.90 2.89
N ARG A 324 -23.85 -1.76 2.41
CA ARG A 324 -24.33 -0.51 1.82
C ARG A 324 -24.31 0.64 2.84
N ASN A 325 -24.69 0.37 4.10
CA ASN A 325 -24.65 1.36 5.17
C ASN A 325 -23.24 1.82 5.52
N VAL A 326 -22.22 0.95 5.42
CA VAL A 326 -20.81 1.36 5.55
C VAL A 326 -20.47 2.42 4.51
N ALA A 327 -20.85 2.20 3.24
CA ALA A 327 -20.61 3.18 2.17
C ALA A 327 -21.31 4.52 2.43
N ARG A 328 -22.58 4.51 2.82
CA ARG A 328 -23.34 5.73 3.18
C ARG A 328 -22.70 6.48 4.34
N ALA A 329 -22.29 5.76 5.39
CA ALA A 329 -21.66 6.35 6.57
C ALA A 329 -20.34 7.04 6.20
N VAL A 330 -19.50 6.38 5.41
CA VAL A 330 -18.22 6.96 4.94
C VAL A 330 -18.47 8.18 4.05
N ALA A 331 -19.40 8.12 3.10
CA ALA A 331 -19.73 9.25 2.23
C ALA A 331 -20.23 10.47 3.03
N ALA A 332 -21.14 10.25 3.98
CA ALA A 332 -21.64 11.29 4.87
C ALA A 332 -20.53 11.90 5.74
N ALA A 333 -19.66 11.06 6.32
CA ALA A 333 -18.52 11.51 7.11
C ALA A 333 -17.51 12.31 6.28
N VAL A 334 -17.21 11.88 5.05
CA VAL A 334 -16.35 12.63 4.12
C VAL A 334 -16.96 13.99 3.80
N ALA A 335 -18.27 14.06 3.51
CA ALA A 335 -18.96 15.33 3.28
C ALA A 335 -18.89 16.25 4.51
N ALA A 336 -19.02 15.70 5.72
CA ALA A 336 -18.89 16.45 6.97
C ALA A 336 -17.45 16.96 7.20
N VAL A 337 -16.43 16.16 6.93
CA VAL A 337 -15.01 16.58 6.99
C VAL A 337 -14.74 17.71 6.00
N ARG A 338 -15.14 17.52 4.73
CA ARG A 338 -14.90 18.48 3.65
C ARG A 338 -15.63 19.81 3.85
N SER A 339 -16.80 19.79 4.47
CA SER A 339 -17.54 21.01 4.83
C SER A 339 -17.11 21.64 6.15
N GLY A 340 -16.14 21.05 6.85
CA GLY A 340 -15.68 21.52 8.16
C GLY A 340 -16.68 21.32 9.30
N LYS A 341 -17.74 20.53 9.09
CA LYS A 341 -18.81 20.27 10.07
C LYS A 341 -18.49 19.12 11.01
N LEU A 342 -17.56 18.23 10.65
CA LEU A 342 -17.15 17.16 11.55
C LEU A 342 -16.30 17.73 12.69
N LEU A 343 -16.86 17.70 13.90
CA LEU A 343 -16.15 18.07 15.12
C LEU A 343 -15.27 16.90 15.57
N GLN A 344 -13.97 17.14 15.65
CA GLN A 344 -13.00 16.25 16.29
C GLN A 344 -12.54 16.94 17.58
N PRO A 345 -13.10 16.54 18.75
CA PRO A 345 -12.86 17.24 20.02
C PRO A 345 -11.39 17.34 20.42
N ASP A 346 -10.59 16.38 19.99
CA ASP A 346 -9.18 16.19 20.29
C ASP A 346 -8.23 16.80 19.23
N ARG A 347 -8.74 17.31 18.10
CA ARG A 347 -7.92 17.81 16.97
C ARG A 347 -6.88 18.87 17.33
N ARG A 348 -7.10 19.63 18.41
CA ARG A 348 -6.18 20.69 18.88
C ARG A 348 -5.26 20.24 20.01
N LEU A 349 -5.37 18.99 20.46
CA LEU A 349 -4.49 18.43 21.47
C LEU A 349 -3.16 18.07 20.81
N ALA A 350 -2.07 18.44 21.47
CA ALA A 350 -0.76 17.98 21.07
C ALA A 350 -0.56 16.54 21.57
N ASP A 351 0.04 15.69 20.75
CA ASP A 351 0.48 14.36 21.19
C ASP A 351 1.73 14.51 22.06
N PRO A 352 1.69 14.15 23.35
CA PRO A 352 2.86 14.22 24.22
C PRO A 352 3.90 13.13 23.91
N ARG A 353 3.56 12.11 23.12
CA ARG A 353 4.43 10.99 22.74
C ARG A 353 4.31 10.72 21.24
N PRO A 354 4.80 11.65 20.40
CA PRO A 354 4.64 11.54 18.96
C PRO A 354 5.31 10.29 18.38
N LYS A 355 6.42 9.80 18.98
CA LYS A 355 6.96 8.42 18.93
C LYS A 355 7.92 8.13 20.09
#